data_AF-A0A161UAZ3-F1
#
_entry.id   AF-A0A161UAZ3-F1
#
_cell.length_a   1.000
_cell.length_b   1.000
_cell.length_c   1.000
_cell.angle_alpha   90.00
_cell.angle_beta   90.00
_cell.angle_gamma   90.00
#
_symmetry.space_group_name_H-M   'P 1'
#
loop_
_entity.id
_entity.type
_entity.pdbx_description
1 polymer ?
#
loop_
_entity_poly.entity_id
_entity_poly.type
_entity_poly.pdbx_seq_one_letter_code
_entity_poly.pdbx_strand_id
1 'polypeptide(L)'
;MNPNVLNFEGNSPKEEAKAKLAANPDIMFEELQTIAIRREDADFWLKFASEWGGALYLLDEKNFKQFEREEIDPQAFEFARRTYRLGLITLSALYDKLKAWADSNPQEDYRLNMNVLECYFLPSYLDDYGRAYASGKKQGQAYVEAIRQAFGEDGALEQKAEALQALVHEYIEHLHVYAKQ
;
A
#
# COMPACT_ATOMS: atom_id res chain seq x y z
N MET A 1 -16.74 0.89 0.82
CA MET A 1 -16.01 0.39 2.00
C MET A 1 -16.63 -0.92 2.46
N ASN A 2 -15.85 -2.01 2.49
CA ASN A 2 -16.25 -3.24 3.20
C ASN A 2 -15.95 -3.06 4.70
N PRO A 3 -16.95 -2.79 5.57
CA PRO A 3 -16.71 -2.43 6.97
C PRO A 3 -16.12 -3.59 7.79
N ASN A 4 -16.24 -4.83 7.31
CA ASN A 4 -15.85 -6.02 8.07
C ASN A 4 -14.34 -6.30 8.04
N VAL A 5 -13.60 -5.76 7.07
CA VAL A 5 -12.16 -6.05 6.92
C VAL A 5 -11.37 -5.49 8.10
N LEU A 6 -11.64 -4.24 8.48
CA LEU A 6 -10.92 -3.53 9.54
C LEU A 6 -11.62 -3.56 10.91
N ASN A 7 -12.72 -4.28 11.06
CA ASN A 7 -13.40 -4.41 12.35
C ASN A 7 -12.68 -5.46 13.23
N PHE A 8 -12.02 -5.03 14.30
CA PHE A 8 -11.46 -5.91 15.31
C PHE A 8 -12.29 -5.78 16.60
N GLU A 9 -12.83 -6.89 17.09
CA GLU A 9 -13.84 -6.96 18.17
C GLU A 9 -13.24 -7.27 19.55
N GLY A 10 -11.95 -7.63 19.62
CA GLY A 10 -11.25 -8.03 20.83
C GLY A 10 -10.09 -7.09 21.23
N ASN A 11 -9.34 -7.50 22.26
CA ASN A 11 -8.26 -6.70 22.84
C ASN A 11 -6.90 -6.93 22.17
N SER A 12 -6.82 -7.70 21.07
CA SER A 12 -5.55 -8.13 20.46
C SER A 12 -5.59 -8.05 18.92
N PRO A 13 -5.27 -6.87 18.34
CA PRO A 13 -5.29 -6.68 16.89
C PRO A 13 -4.43 -7.67 16.11
N LYS A 14 -3.29 -8.13 16.69
CA LYS A 14 -2.41 -9.11 16.04
C LYS A 14 -3.02 -10.50 15.96
N GLU A 15 -3.65 -10.98 17.05
CA GLU A 15 -4.29 -12.30 17.05
C GLU A 15 -5.51 -12.32 16.12
N GLU A 16 -6.27 -11.22 16.07
CA GLU A 16 -7.40 -11.08 15.16
C GLU A 16 -6.97 -10.97 13.70
N ALA A 17 -5.92 -10.20 13.38
CA ALA A 17 -5.32 -10.17 12.05
C ALA A 17 -4.91 -11.57 11.57
N LYS A 18 -4.23 -12.33 12.44
CA LYS A 18 -3.84 -13.71 12.15
C LYS A 18 -5.04 -14.62 11.90
N ALA A 19 -6.08 -14.51 12.74
CA ALA A 19 -7.30 -15.30 12.58
C ALA A 19 -8.03 -14.97 11.27
N LYS A 20 -8.14 -13.69 10.91
CA LYS A 20 -8.75 -13.24 9.65
C LYS A 20 -7.98 -13.74 8.43
N LEU A 21 -6.66 -13.59 8.42
CA LEU A 21 -5.83 -14.08 7.31
C LEU A 21 -5.83 -15.59 7.20
N ALA A 22 -5.86 -16.32 8.31
CA ALA A 22 -5.97 -17.78 8.29
C ALA A 22 -7.33 -18.25 7.74
N ALA A 23 -8.40 -17.48 7.96
CA ALA A 23 -9.72 -17.79 7.43
C ALA A 23 -9.88 -17.41 5.94
N ASN A 24 -9.27 -16.30 5.51
CA ASN A 24 -9.31 -15.82 4.14
C ASN A 24 -8.08 -14.95 3.80
N PRO A 25 -7.02 -15.50 3.19
CA PRO A 25 -5.86 -14.71 2.77
C PRO A 25 -6.19 -13.66 1.70
N ASP A 26 -7.24 -13.87 0.89
CA ASP A 26 -7.63 -12.96 -0.19
C ASP A 26 -8.20 -11.63 0.33
N ILE A 27 -8.44 -11.52 1.64
CA ILE A 27 -8.81 -10.26 2.30
C ILE A 27 -7.83 -9.14 1.97
N MET A 28 -6.56 -9.45 1.68
CA MET A 28 -5.53 -8.48 1.29
C MET A 28 -5.84 -7.77 -0.04
N PHE A 29 -6.67 -8.38 -0.88
CA PHE A 29 -7.06 -7.87 -2.19
C PHE A 29 -8.49 -7.33 -2.22
N GLU A 30 -9.22 -7.43 -1.10
CA GLU A 30 -10.55 -6.85 -0.97
C GLU A 30 -10.51 -5.32 -0.99
N GLU A 31 -11.47 -4.72 -1.69
CA GLU A 31 -11.62 -3.27 -1.77
C GLU A 31 -12.00 -2.68 -0.41
N LEU A 32 -11.15 -1.79 0.09
CA LEU A 32 -11.40 -1.03 1.31
C LEU A 32 -12.01 0.33 1.01
N GLN A 33 -11.44 1.09 0.07
CA GLN A 33 -11.85 2.47 -0.21
C GLN A 33 -11.74 2.81 -1.68
N THR A 34 -12.41 3.90 -2.06
CA THR A 34 -12.25 4.49 -3.39
C THR A 34 -11.84 5.94 -3.25
N ILE A 35 -10.83 6.35 -4.01
CA ILE A 35 -10.50 7.76 -4.21
C ILE A 35 -10.64 8.13 -5.69
N ALA A 36 -10.90 9.40 -5.96
CA ALA A 36 -10.89 9.94 -7.31
C ALA A 36 -9.52 10.55 -7.62
N ILE A 37 -8.90 10.10 -8.72
CA ILE A 37 -7.70 10.72 -9.29
C ILE A 37 -8.16 11.61 -10.43
N ARG A 38 -7.87 12.90 -10.29
CA ARG A 38 -8.27 13.88 -11.31
C ARG A 38 -7.51 13.68 -12.59
N ARG A 39 -8.14 13.96 -13.73
CA ARG A 39 -7.47 13.86 -15.03
C ARG A 39 -6.18 14.69 -15.12
N GLU A 40 -6.19 15.87 -14.51
CA GLU A 40 -5.04 16.79 -14.44
C GLU A 40 -3.85 16.21 -13.66
N ASP A 41 -4.08 15.24 -12.78
CA ASP A 41 -3.06 14.61 -11.94
C ASP A 41 -2.56 13.28 -12.51
N ALA A 42 -3.03 12.86 -13.70
CA ALA A 42 -2.64 11.59 -14.31
C ALA A 42 -1.11 11.44 -14.46
N ASP A 43 -0.44 12.50 -14.95
CA ASP A 43 1.01 12.51 -15.15
C ASP A 43 1.76 12.42 -13.82
N PHE A 44 1.24 13.08 -12.77
CA PHE A 44 1.79 12.97 -11.43
C PHE A 44 1.75 11.53 -10.94
N TRP A 45 0.60 10.86 -11.06
CA TRP A 45 0.42 9.49 -10.59
C TRP A 45 1.21 8.46 -11.40
N LEU A 46 1.26 8.60 -12.73
CA LEU A 46 2.10 7.76 -13.59
C LEU A 46 3.58 7.90 -13.23
N LYS A 47 4.03 9.14 -13.01
CA LYS A 47 5.40 9.42 -12.59
C LYS A 47 5.70 8.85 -11.22
N PHE A 48 4.83 9.10 -10.24
CA PHE A 48 4.95 8.57 -8.88
C PHE A 48 5.05 7.05 -8.87
N ALA A 49 4.12 6.35 -9.52
CA ALA A 49 4.09 4.89 -9.54
C ALA A 49 5.35 4.31 -10.20
N SER A 50 5.81 4.92 -11.30
CA SER A 50 7.03 4.51 -11.99
C SER A 50 8.30 4.77 -11.18
N GLU A 51 8.49 5.99 -10.67
CA GLU A 51 9.74 6.39 -9.98
C GLU A 51 9.86 5.72 -8.62
N TRP A 52 8.77 5.67 -7.85
CA TRP A 52 8.79 4.98 -6.56
C TRP A 52 8.90 3.46 -6.72
N GLY A 53 8.31 2.88 -7.77
CA GLY A 53 8.57 1.50 -8.16
C GLY A 53 10.07 1.24 -8.39
N GLY A 54 10.75 2.13 -9.13
CA GLY A 54 12.21 2.08 -9.30
C GLY A 54 12.98 2.20 -7.98
N ALA A 55 12.53 3.07 -7.06
CA ALA A 55 13.13 3.20 -5.74
C ALA A 55 13.02 1.92 -4.89
N LEU A 56 11.86 1.26 -4.91
CA LEU A 56 11.65 -0.02 -4.21
C LEU A 56 12.56 -1.13 -4.73
N TYR A 57 12.79 -1.18 -6.05
CA TYR A 57 13.76 -2.10 -6.64
C TYR A 57 15.18 -1.87 -6.10
N LEU A 58 15.62 -0.62 -6.03
CA LEU A 58 16.94 -0.27 -5.48
C LEU A 58 17.05 -0.56 -3.97
N LEU A 59 15.95 -0.39 -3.23
CA LEU A 59 15.88 -0.77 -1.81
C LEU A 59 16.00 -2.30 -1.63
N ASP A 60 15.34 -3.11 -2.47
CA ASP A 60 15.50 -4.58 -2.44
C ASP A 60 16.94 -4.99 -2.76
N GLU A 61 17.57 -4.40 -3.77
CA GLU A 61 18.98 -4.67 -4.09
C GLU A 61 19.93 -4.27 -2.96
N LYS A 62 19.70 -3.11 -2.32
CA LYS A 62 20.51 -2.66 -1.19
C LYS A 62 20.34 -3.61 0.01
N ASN A 63 19.10 -3.99 0.32
CA ASN A 63 18.77 -4.94 1.38
C ASN A 63 19.48 -6.28 1.16
N PHE A 64 19.49 -6.79 -0.08
CA PHE A 64 20.22 -7.99 -0.46
C PHE A 64 21.74 -7.87 -0.22
N LYS A 65 22.36 -6.76 -0.64
CA LYS A 65 23.79 -6.52 -0.42
C LYS A 65 24.16 -6.40 1.06
N GLN A 66 23.27 -5.83 1.89
CA GLN A 66 23.48 -5.78 3.34
C GLN A 66 23.41 -7.17 3.98
N PHE A 67 22.47 -8.00 3.53
CA PHE A 67 22.37 -9.39 3.98
C PHE A 67 23.59 -10.22 3.58
N GLU A 68 24.10 -10.10 2.34
CA GLU A 68 25.32 -10.77 1.89
C GLU A 68 26.57 -10.38 2.71
N ARG A 69 26.56 -9.20 3.32
CA ARG A 69 27.62 -8.69 4.20
C ARG A 69 27.38 -9.00 5.68
N GLU A 70 26.32 -9.73 6.00
CA GLU A 70 25.93 -10.07 7.37
C GLU A 70 25.63 -8.82 8.23
N GLU A 71 25.24 -7.70 7.61
CA GLU A 71 24.94 -6.42 8.27
C GLU A 71 23.51 -6.38 8.84
N ILE A 72 22.64 -7.28 8.41
CA ILE A 72 21.24 -7.39 8.84
C ILE A 72 20.90 -8.85 9.11
N ASP A 73 20.02 -9.10 10.08
CA ASP A 73 19.59 -10.45 10.39
C ASP A 73 18.64 -11.03 9.31
N PRO A 74 18.55 -12.37 9.18
CA PRO A 74 17.73 -13.01 8.16
C PRO A 74 16.24 -12.66 8.23
N GLN A 75 15.70 -12.42 9.42
CA GLN A 75 14.28 -12.14 9.61
C GLN A 75 13.94 -10.73 9.13
N ALA A 76 14.76 -9.74 9.51
CA ALA A 76 14.65 -8.37 9.02
C ALA A 76 14.86 -8.29 7.50
N PHE A 77 15.84 -9.02 6.96
CA PHE A 77 16.07 -9.12 5.53
C PHE A 77 14.82 -9.62 4.78
N GLU A 78 14.24 -10.75 5.22
CA GLU A 78 13.07 -11.35 4.58
C GLU A 78 11.83 -10.48 4.71
N PHE A 79 11.61 -9.84 5.86
CA PHE A 79 10.52 -8.89 6.04
C PHE A 79 10.65 -7.71 5.07
N ALA A 80 11.81 -7.04 5.05
CA ALA A 80 12.05 -5.90 4.17
C ALA A 80 11.92 -6.28 2.69
N ARG A 81 12.51 -7.41 2.28
CA ARG A 81 12.42 -7.95 0.92
C ARG A 81 10.98 -8.16 0.47
N ARG A 82 10.15 -8.78 1.31
CA ARG A 82 8.72 -9.01 1.01
C ARG A 82 7.96 -7.70 0.93
N THR A 83 8.20 -6.78 1.86
CA THR A 83 7.61 -5.43 1.86
C THR A 83 7.92 -4.69 0.57
N TYR A 84 9.19 -4.63 0.14
CA TYR A 84 9.58 -3.92 -1.08
C TYR A 84 8.98 -4.55 -2.33
N ARG A 85 8.94 -5.89 -2.41
CA ARG A 85 8.37 -6.60 -3.56
C ARG A 85 6.85 -6.47 -3.65
N LEU A 86 6.15 -6.53 -2.52
CA LEU A 86 4.70 -6.28 -2.48
C LEU A 86 4.41 -4.84 -2.88
N GLY A 87 5.14 -3.86 -2.34
CA GLY A 87 5.01 -2.46 -2.76
C GLY A 87 5.28 -2.27 -4.26
N LEU A 88 6.29 -2.94 -4.82
CA LEU A 88 6.62 -2.90 -6.24
C LEU A 88 5.49 -3.47 -7.11
N ILE A 89 4.92 -4.62 -6.71
CA ILE A 89 3.76 -5.23 -7.39
C ILE A 89 2.56 -4.28 -7.33
N THR A 90 2.27 -3.72 -6.16
CA THR A 90 1.18 -2.74 -5.97
C THR A 90 1.35 -1.54 -6.90
N LEU A 91 2.54 -0.94 -6.97
CA LEU A 91 2.78 0.21 -7.84
C LEU A 91 2.81 -0.13 -9.33
N SER A 92 3.31 -1.31 -9.71
CA SER A 92 3.30 -1.75 -11.11
C SER A 92 1.87 -1.95 -11.60
N ALA A 93 1.03 -2.62 -10.79
CA ALA A 93 -0.38 -2.80 -11.11
C ALA A 93 -1.14 -1.47 -11.17
N LEU A 94 -0.84 -0.53 -10.26
CA LEU A 94 -1.40 0.82 -10.29
C LEU A 94 -0.98 1.57 -11.57
N TYR A 95 0.30 1.51 -11.93
CA TYR A 95 0.82 2.13 -13.16
C TYR A 95 0.09 1.61 -14.40
N ASP A 96 -0.05 0.29 -14.54
CA ASP A 96 -0.71 -0.32 -15.70
C ASP A 96 -2.18 0.12 -15.80
N LYS A 97 -2.91 0.13 -14.68
CA LYS A 97 -4.29 0.63 -14.61
C LYS A 97 -4.37 2.10 -15.04
N LEU A 98 -3.50 2.95 -14.50
CA LEU A 98 -3.48 4.39 -14.79
C LEU A 98 -3.06 4.66 -16.24
N LYS A 99 -2.13 3.89 -16.79
CA LYS A 99 -1.66 4.05 -18.16
C LYS A 99 -2.76 3.65 -19.15
N ALA A 100 -3.42 2.52 -18.91
CA ALA A 100 -4.55 2.09 -19.70
C ALA A 100 -5.72 3.10 -19.64
N TRP A 101 -5.98 3.67 -18.46
CA TRP A 101 -6.97 4.75 -18.32
C TRP A 101 -6.53 6.01 -19.08
N ALA A 102 -5.31 6.50 -18.89
CA ALA A 102 -4.81 7.70 -19.54
C ALA A 102 -4.81 7.59 -21.08
N ASP A 103 -4.50 6.41 -21.61
CA ASP A 103 -4.46 6.11 -23.05
C ASP A 103 -5.86 5.94 -23.66
N SER A 104 -6.85 5.50 -22.88
CA SER A 104 -8.23 5.29 -23.36
C SER A 104 -9.06 6.58 -23.44
N ASN A 105 -8.43 7.73 -23.19
CA ASN A 105 -8.93 9.08 -23.36
C ASN A 105 -10.17 9.43 -22.50
N PRO A 106 -10.01 9.54 -21.18
CA PRO A 106 -11.12 9.81 -20.29
C PRO A 106 -11.25 11.33 -20.05
N GLN A 107 -12.41 11.87 -20.42
CA GLN A 107 -12.89 13.18 -19.92
C GLN A 107 -13.28 13.10 -18.43
N GLU A 108 -13.18 11.92 -17.81
CA GLU A 108 -13.63 11.61 -16.46
C GLU A 108 -12.46 11.30 -15.53
N ASP A 109 -12.64 11.60 -14.24
CA ASP A 109 -11.70 11.23 -13.19
C ASP A 109 -11.58 9.70 -13.06
N TYR A 110 -10.38 9.22 -12.78
CA TYR A 110 -10.16 7.80 -12.50
C TYR A 110 -10.66 7.46 -11.10
N ARG A 111 -11.48 6.40 -10.98
CA ARG A 111 -11.85 5.85 -9.69
C ARG A 111 -10.86 4.76 -9.30
N LEU A 112 -9.96 5.07 -8.37
CA LEU A 112 -9.05 4.10 -7.80
C LEU A 112 -9.74 3.37 -6.65
N ASN A 113 -10.17 2.15 -6.91
CA ASN A 113 -10.60 1.21 -5.88
C ASN A 113 -9.36 0.60 -5.22
N MET A 114 -9.11 1.01 -3.98
CA MET A 114 -7.95 0.66 -3.18
C MET A 114 -8.25 -0.57 -2.31
N ASN A 115 -7.43 -1.59 -2.43
CA ASN A 115 -7.42 -2.74 -1.53
C ASN A 115 -6.58 -2.49 -0.25
N VAL A 116 -6.50 -3.49 0.61
CA VAL A 116 -5.72 -3.44 1.86
C VAL A 116 -4.27 -3.01 1.63
N LEU A 117 -3.58 -3.61 0.65
CA LEU A 117 -2.18 -3.28 0.35
C LEU A 117 -2.04 -1.86 -0.19
N GLU A 118 -2.92 -1.43 -1.09
CA GLU A 118 -2.92 -0.07 -1.63
C GLU A 118 -3.19 0.97 -0.53
N CYS A 119 -4.14 0.70 0.38
CA CYS A 119 -4.43 1.56 1.53
C CYS A 119 -3.28 1.66 2.53
N TYR A 120 -2.46 0.62 2.65
CA TYR A 120 -1.31 0.62 3.54
C TYR A 120 -0.09 1.30 2.90
N PHE A 121 0.23 0.97 1.65
CA PHE A 121 1.45 1.44 1.00
C PHE A 121 1.35 2.86 0.43
N LEU A 122 0.24 3.18 -0.26
CA LEU A 122 0.15 4.43 -1.03
C LEU A 122 0.29 5.69 -0.17
N PRO A 123 -0.32 5.82 1.03
CA PRO A 123 -0.16 7.01 1.85
C PRO A 123 1.30 7.28 2.22
N SER A 124 2.03 6.27 2.69
CA SER A 124 3.44 6.41 3.05
C SER A 124 4.32 6.72 1.84
N TYR A 125 4.09 6.03 0.73
CA TYR A 125 4.88 6.24 -0.48
C TYR A 125 4.64 7.63 -1.10
N LEU A 126 3.40 8.12 -1.09
CA LEU A 126 3.08 9.47 -1.54
C LEU A 126 3.71 10.55 -0.65
N ASP A 127 3.70 10.36 0.67
CA ASP A 127 4.35 11.30 1.60
C ASP A 127 5.86 11.31 1.39
N ASP A 128 6.50 10.15 1.29
CA ASP A 128 7.94 10.04 1.05
C ASP A 128 8.35 10.60 -0.32
N TYR A 129 7.58 10.29 -1.37
CA TYR A 129 7.79 10.85 -2.69
C TYR A 129 7.65 12.39 -2.67
N GLY A 130 6.66 12.93 -1.95
CA GLY A 130 6.49 14.36 -1.77
C GLY A 130 7.63 15.02 -0.98
N ARG A 131 8.28 14.30 -0.06
CA ARG A 131 9.49 14.76 0.65
C ARG A 131 10.71 14.76 -0.27
N ALA A 132 10.86 13.74 -1.12
CA ALA A 132 11.98 13.61 -2.05
C ALA A 132 11.87 14.53 -3.28
N TYR A 133 10.65 14.79 -3.76
CA TYR A 133 10.37 15.55 -4.97
C TYR A 133 9.49 16.76 -4.71
N ALA A 134 10.13 17.92 -4.50
CA ALA A 134 9.47 19.16 -4.07
C ALA A 134 8.26 19.58 -4.95
N SER A 135 8.35 19.42 -6.28
CA SER A 135 7.24 19.77 -7.18
C SER A 135 6.03 18.83 -7.09
N GLY A 136 6.20 17.62 -6.53
CA GLY A 136 5.10 16.68 -6.28
C GLY A 136 4.53 16.75 -4.86
N LYS A 137 5.15 17.53 -3.97
CA LYS A 137 4.79 17.58 -2.54
C LYS A 137 3.32 17.94 -2.30
N LYS A 138 2.83 18.99 -2.98
CA LYS A 138 1.47 19.49 -2.79
C LYS A 138 0.44 18.46 -3.25
N GLN A 139 0.63 17.88 -4.44
CA GLN A 139 -0.24 16.81 -4.94
C GLN A 139 -0.19 15.57 -4.03
N GLY A 140 1.01 15.12 -3.64
CA GLY A 140 1.17 13.97 -2.75
C GLY A 140 0.42 14.15 -1.43
N GLN A 141 0.58 15.30 -0.77
CA GLN A 141 -0.14 15.63 0.47
C GLN A 141 -1.66 15.68 0.28
N ALA A 142 -2.13 16.22 -0.85
CA ALA A 142 -3.56 16.25 -1.14
C ALA A 142 -4.15 14.84 -1.27
N TYR A 143 -3.44 13.92 -1.92
CA TYR A 143 -3.89 12.53 -2.05
C TYR A 143 -3.75 11.72 -0.77
N VAL A 144 -2.72 11.97 0.05
CA VAL A 144 -2.63 11.39 1.41
C VAL A 144 -3.85 11.79 2.24
N GLU A 145 -4.23 13.07 2.21
CA GLU A 145 -5.41 13.54 2.93
C GLU A 145 -6.71 12.98 2.33
N ALA A 146 -6.82 12.88 1.00
CA ALA A 146 -7.99 12.26 0.36
C ALA A 146 -8.17 10.79 0.77
N ILE A 147 -7.08 10.01 0.85
CA ILE A 147 -7.11 8.63 1.35
C ILE A 147 -7.54 8.62 2.82
N ARG A 148 -6.98 9.52 3.64
CA ARG A 148 -7.33 9.63 5.06
C ARG A 148 -8.82 9.93 5.25
N GLN A 149 -9.36 10.89 4.50
CA GLN A 149 -10.77 11.27 4.53
C GLN A 149 -11.69 10.15 4.05
N ALA A 150 -11.26 9.33 3.09
CA ALA A 150 -12.03 8.16 2.66
C ALA A 150 -12.23 7.14 3.79
N PHE A 151 -11.32 7.06 4.76
CA PHE A 151 -11.50 6.25 5.98
C PHE A 151 -12.47 6.85 7.01
N GLY A 152 -12.99 8.06 6.77
CA GLY A 152 -13.96 8.75 7.62
C GLY A 152 -13.31 9.62 8.71
N GLU A 153 -14.11 10.53 9.27
CA GLU A 153 -13.70 11.46 10.33
C GLU A 153 -14.16 11.00 11.73
N ASP A 154 -14.80 9.83 11.84
CA ASP A 154 -15.59 9.37 13.00
C ASP A 154 -14.75 8.98 14.24
N GLY A 155 -13.57 9.57 14.46
CA GLY A 155 -12.69 9.30 15.61
C GLY A 155 -12.03 7.91 15.63
N ALA A 156 -12.46 6.98 14.77
CA ALA A 156 -11.93 5.62 14.65
C ALA A 156 -10.76 5.49 13.64
N LEU A 157 -10.21 6.60 13.14
CA LEU A 157 -9.14 6.58 12.15
C LEU A 157 -7.88 5.89 12.68
N GLU A 158 -7.50 6.18 13.93
CA GLU A 158 -6.35 5.55 14.60
C GLU A 158 -6.56 4.03 14.70
N GLN A 159 -7.74 3.60 15.13
CA GLN A 159 -8.09 2.17 15.22
C GLN A 159 -8.05 1.49 13.84
N LYS A 160 -8.55 2.14 12.78
CA LYS A 160 -8.49 1.61 11.41
C LYS A 160 -7.05 1.52 10.91
N ALA A 161 -6.20 2.50 11.23
CA ALA A 161 -4.79 2.49 10.86
C ALA A 161 -4.02 1.38 11.59
N GLU A 162 -4.24 1.22 12.91
CA GLU A 162 -3.70 0.11 13.69
C GLU A 162 -4.16 -1.24 13.15
N ALA A 163 -5.45 -1.35 12.79
CA ALA A 163 -6.01 -2.58 12.26
C ALA A 163 -5.39 -2.95 10.92
N LEU A 164 -5.26 -1.97 10.01
CA LEU A 164 -4.62 -2.11 8.72
C LEU A 164 -3.15 -2.52 8.86
N GLN A 165 -2.42 -1.88 9.77
CA GLN A 165 -1.02 -2.21 10.06
C GLN A 165 -0.88 -3.63 10.58
N ALA A 166 -1.71 -4.05 11.55
CA ALA A 166 -1.66 -5.40 12.10
C ALA A 166 -1.90 -6.46 11.02
N LEU A 167 -2.89 -6.23 10.16
CA LEU A 167 -3.25 -7.14 9.06
C LEU A 167 -2.10 -7.26 8.04
N VAL A 168 -1.57 -6.14 7.56
CA VAL A 168 -0.51 -6.15 6.54
C VAL A 168 0.80 -6.70 7.10
N HIS A 169 1.18 -6.34 8.33
CA HIS A 169 2.39 -6.88 8.96
C HIS A 169 2.32 -8.39 9.13
N GLU A 170 1.20 -8.92 9.63
CA GLU A 170 1.01 -10.37 9.78
C GLU A 170 1.11 -11.07 8.41
N TYR A 171 0.50 -10.48 7.37
CA TYR A 171 0.59 -10.99 6.00
C TYR A 171 2.04 -11.02 5.47
N ILE A 172 2.82 -9.97 5.70
CA ILE A 172 4.23 -9.89 5.26
C ILE A 172 5.12 -10.90 6.03
N GLU A 173 4.96 -10.98 7.35
CA GLU A 173 5.69 -11.91 8.21
C GLU A 173 5.46 -13.37 7.77
N HIS A 174 4.22 -13.69 7.41
CA HIS A 174 3.77 -15.06 7.13
C HIS A 174 3.37 -15.31 5.67
N LEU A 175 3.81 -14.48 4.72
CA LEU A 175 3.45 -14.58 3.30
C LEU A 175 3.66 -15.99 2.72
N HIS A 176 4.73 -16.66 3.15
CA HIS A 176 5.10 -18.02 2.77
C HIS A 176 4.11 -19.11 3.24
N VAL A 177 3.31 -18.82 4.25
CA VAL A 177 2.22 -19.69 4.74
C VAL A 177 0.99 -19.53 3.85
N TYR A 178 0.65 -18.28 3.52
CA TYR A 178 -0.55 -17.95 2.75
C TYR A 178 -0.39 -18.26 1.25
N ALA A 179 0.81 -18.15 0.70
CA ALA A 179 1.08 -18.46 -0.72
C ALA A 179 1.01 -19.97 -1.08
N LYS A 180 0.81 -20.86 -0.10
CA LYS A 180 0.72 -22.32 -0.31
C LYS A 180 -0.72 -22.86 -0.25
N GLN A 181 -1.67 -22.01 0.06
CA GLN A 181 -3.10 -22.34 0.12
C GLN A 181 -3.74 -22.06 -1.24
#